data_AF-A0A965J5L3-F1
#
_entry.id   AF-A0A965J5L3-F1
#
_cell.length_a   1.000
_cell.length_b   1.000
_cell.length_c   1.000
_cell.angle_alpha   90.00
_cell.angle_beta   90.00
_cell.angle_gamma   90.00
#
_symmetry.space_group_name_H-M   'P 1'
#
loop_
_entity.id
_entity.type
_entity.pdbx_description
1 polymer ?
#
loop_
_entity_poly.entity_id
_entity_poly.type
_entity_poly.pdbx_seq_one_letter_code
_entity_poly.pdbx_strand_id
1 'polypeptide(L)'
;MNEVVRLKATITDNIKRLKISNLDLKIKENTSIKANLELIDFSDWSAFPFKQEILEARIDMNEINSVLMPGGRTLNLGREWVEMGTIYLSKLNIAQRDRKLDIAPFGLNTNYGRLAMNAPLSVAFLDDGLSVLNTLNITNVLNLNELDLGKLLKNPNFGKVNGVLAVHEFKINKAGITIKGGSGEVNSAMIYGHDYKNLKIHDLNIKNNHGEIDVILKDPNADIELSGTFDISGKPNLNLQMKTQNFNTG
;
A
#
# COMPACT_ATOMS: atom_id res chain seq x y z
N MET A 1 20.65 -7.61 28.00
CA MET A 1 19.59 -7.71 26.98
C MET A 1 18.59 -8.73 27.50
N ASN A 2 17.39 -8.32 27.89
CA ASN A 2 16.37 -9.23 28.49
C ASN A 2 15.23 -9.53 27.51
N GLU A 3 15.43 -9.23 26.22
CA GLU A 3 14.42 -9.41 25.20
C GLU A 3 14.32 -10.89 24.81
N VAL A 4 13.10 -11.41 24.87
CA VAL A 4 12.82 -12.78 24.44
C VAL A 4 12.61 -12.76 22.94
N VAL A 5 13.66 -13.14 22.20
CA VAL A 5 13.58 -13.47 20.78
C VAL A 5 13.69 -14.99 20.66
N ARG A 6 12.67 -15.62 20.08
CA ARG A 6 12.68 -17.06 19.80
C ARG A 6 12.74 -17.24 18.31
N LEU A 7 13.75 -17.98 17.86
CA LEU A 7 13.99 -18.27 16.46
C LEU A 7 14.04 -19.78 16.26
N LYS A 8 13.19 -20.29 15.37
CA LYS A 8 13.29 -21.65 14.84
C LYS A 8 13.33 -21.57 13.33
N ALA A 9 14.32 -22.21 12.71
CA ALA A 9 14.44 -22.27 11.25
C ALA A 9 15.38 -23.40 10.83
N THR A 10 15.26 -23.83 9.57
CA THR A 10 16.25 -24.67 8.89
C THR A 10 17.08 -23.79 7.97
N ILE A 11 18.40 -23.83 8.12
CA ILE A 11 19.34 -23.03 7.33
C ILE A 11 20.10 -23.94 6.35
N THR A 12 20.11 -23.58 5.08
CA THR A 12 20.88 -24.27 4.02
C THR A 12 21.56 -23.26 3.06
N ASP A 13 22.51 -23.73 2.24
CA ASP A 13 23.23 -22.93 1.21
C ASP A 13 24.06 -21.72 1.73
N ASN A 14 25.06 -22.01 2.56
CA ASN A 14 25.68 -21.03 3.48
C ASN A 14 26.58 -19.92 2.88
N ILE A 15 26.99 -19.95 1.60
CA ILE A 15 28.08 -19.06 1.11
C ILE A 15 27.61 -17.96 0.15
N LYS A 16 26.55 -18.18 -0.64
CA LYS A 16 26.08 -17.19 -1.65
C LYS A 16 24.57 -16.96 -1.69
N ARG A 17 23.79 -17.88 -1.13
CA ARG A 17 22.31 -17.87 -1.17
C ARG A 17 21.77 -18.56 0.07
N LEU A 18 21.86 -17.88 1.20
CA LEU A 18 21.41 -18.41 2.47
C LEU A 18 19.89 -18.65 2.41
N LYS A 19 19.47 -19.90 2.49
CA LYS A 19 18.04 -20.26 2.53
C LYS A 19 17.63 -20.51 3.96
N ILE A 20 16.56 -19.86 4.38
CA ILE A 20 15.94 -20.01 5.68
C ILE A 20 14.55 -20.58 5.45
N SER A 21 14.36 -21.87 5.70
CA SER A 21 13.08 -22.55 5.55
C SER A 21 12.42 -22.77 6.90
N ASN A 22 11.09 -22.77 6.92
CA ASN A 22 10.28 -22.95 8.13
C ASN A 22 10.67 -21.98 9.25
N LEU A 23 10.94 -20.71 8.89
CA LEU A 23 11.18 -19.67 9.87
C LEU A 23 9.92 -19.54 10.75
N ASP A 24 10.10 -19.61 12.05
CA ASP A 24 9.15 -19.21 13.08
C ASP A 24 9.92 -18.27 14.03
N LEU A 25 9.76 -16.98 13.80
CA LEU A 25 10.35 -15.91 14.58
C LEU A 25 9.27 -15.34 15.51
N LYS A 26 9.55 -15.27 16.81
CA LYS A 26 8.74 -14.55 17.78
C LYS A 26 9.57 -13.52 18.50
N ILE A 27 9.04 -12.31 18.59
CA ILE A 27 9.63 -11.18 19.32
C ILE A 27 8.59 -10.78 20.35
N LYS A 28 8.95 -10.80 21.64
CA LYS A 28 8.03 -10.46 22.74
C LYS A 28 6.73 -11.30 22.64
N GLU A 29 5.55 -10.68 22.74
CA GLU A 29 4.27 -11.39 22.87
C GLU A 29 3.39 -11.30 21.61
N ASN A 30 3.37 -10.15 20.95
CA ASN A 30 2.43 -9.83 19.88
C ASN A 30 3.06 -9.78 18.49
N THR A 31 4.35 -10.08 18.37
CA THR A 31 5.09 -10.08 17.11
C THR A 31 5.56 -11.48 16.75
N SER A 32 5.09 -11.98 15.61
CA SER A 32 5.49 -13.28 15.06
C SER A 32 5.53 -13.26 13.55
N ILE A 33 6.53 -13.91 12.97
CA ILE A 33 6.70 -14.06 11.52
C ILE A 33 6.96 -15.53 11.20
N LYS A 34 6.16 -16.08 10.29
CA LYS A 34 6.38 -17.39 9.67
C LYS A 34 6.69 -17.23 8.19
N ALA A 35 7.84 -17.72 7.75
CA ALA A 35 8.30 -17.48 6.39
C ALA A 35 9.27 -18.54 5.85
N ASN A 36 9.44 -18.52 4.52
CA ASN A 36 10.56 -19.11 3.81
C ASN A 36 11.30 -17.98 3.10
N LEU A 37 12.57 -17.79 3.41
CA LEU A 37 13.37 -16.66 2.96
C LEU A 37 14.60 -17.12 2.20
N GLU A 38 14.94 -16.42 1.11
CA GLU A 38 16.20 -16.56 0.41
C GLU A 38 17.01 -15.27 0.59
N LEU A 39 18.01 -15.28 1.46
CA LEU A 39 18.89 -14.15 1.66
C LEU A 39 20.04 -14.21 0.64
N ILE A 40 20.17 -13.14 -0.13
CA ILE A 40 21.27 -12.96 -1.08
C ILE A 40 22.43 -12.24 -0.41
N ASP A 41 23.59 -12.30 -1.06
CA ASP A 41 24.70 -11.42 -0.71
C ASP A 41 24.30 -9.96 -0.94
N PHE A 42 24.08 -9.21 0.14
CA PHE A 42 23.67 -7.80 0.08
C PHE A 42 24.77 -6.87 -0.46
N SER A 43 26.01 -7.35 -0.61
CA SER A 43 27.06 -6.58 -1.30
C SER A 43 26.82 -6.45 -2.80
N ASP A 44 26.01 -7.33 -3.40
CA ASP A 44 25.54 -7.23 -4.78
C ASP A 44 24.07 -7.64 -4.90
N TRP A 45 23.18 -6.70 -4.56
CA TRP A 45 21.72 -6.88 -4.61
C TRP A 45 21.18 -7.16 -6.03
N SER A 46 21.99 -6.90 -7.06
CA SER A 46 21.61 -7.03 -8.47
C SER A 46 21.99 -8.37 -9.09
N ALA A 47 22.95 -9.09 -8.50
CA ALA A 47 23.49 -10.30 -9.10
C ALA A 47 22.60 -11.54 -9.00
N PHE A 48 21.63 -11.59 -8.07
CA PHE A 48 20.92 -12.84 -7.78
C PHE A 48 19.41 -12.69 -7.59
N PRO A 49 18.60 -13.47 -8.36
CA PRO A 49 17.18 -13.58 -8.08
C PRO A 49 16.96 -14.24 -6.73
N PHE A 50 15.94 -13.78 -6.02
CA PHE A 50 15.51 -14.35 -4.74
C PHE A 50 14.00 -14.50 -4.67
N LYS A 51 13.55 -15.36 -3.77
CA LYS A 51 12.14 -15.47 -3.39
C LYS A 51 11.99 -15.33 -1.88
N GLN A 52 11.00 -14.54 -1.48
CA GLN A 52 10.54 -14.43 -0.10
C GLN A 52 9.08 -14.86 -0.06
N GLU A 53 8.75 -15.79 0.83
CA GLU A 53 7.38 -16.22 1.11
C GLU A 53 7.10 -15.98 2.59
N ILE A 54 6.29 -14.97 2.88
CA ILE A 54 5.74 -14.74 4.21
C ILE A 54 4.39 -15.45 4.28
N LEU A 55 4.35 -16.57 5.00
CA LEU A 55 3.15 -17.37 5.20
C LEU A 55 2.15 -16.58 6.06
N GLU A 56 2.64 -16.06 7.18
CA GLU A 56 1.88 -15.29 8.16
C GLU A 56 2.84 -14.34 8.88
N ALA A 57 2.42 -13.09 9.06
CA ALA A 57 3.08 -12.17 9.97
C ALA A 57 2.04 -11.39 10.77
N ARG A 58 2.26 -11.34 12.08
CA ARG A 58 1.62 -10.41 13.00
C ARG A 58 2.74 -9.55 13.55
N ILE A 59 2.70 -8.24 13.31
CA ILE A 59 3.78 -7.33 13.66
C ILE A 59 3.19 -6.21 14.50
N ASP A 60 3.50 -6.19 15.78
CA ASP A 60 3.14 -5.08 16.65
C ASP A 60 4.21 -3.99 16.55
N MET A 61 3.85 -2.83 15.99
CA MET A 61 4.81 -1.75 15.76
C MET A 61 5.38 -1.16 17.05
N ASN A 62 4.66 -1.22 18.18
CA ASN A 62 5.21 -0.80 19.48
C ASN A 62 6.27 -1.79 19.97
N GLU A 63 6.03 -3.09 19.79
CA GLU A 63 7.01 -4.11 20.15
C GLU A 63 8.28 -3.98 19.32
N ILE A 64 8.16 -3.87 17.99
CA ILE A 64 9.31 -3.67 17.09
C ILE A 64 10.05 -2.37 17.44
N ASN A 65 9.33 -1.27 17.65
CA ASN A 65 9.94 0.02 17.98
C ASN A 65 10.71 0.00 19.31
N SER A 66 10.37 -0.93 20.20
CA SER A 66 11.01 -1.11 21.51
C SER A 66 12.03 -2.25 21.54
N VAL A 67 12.40 -2.83 20.40
CA VAL A 67 13.52 -3.79 20.31
C VAL A 67 14.85 -3.05 20.46
N LEU A 68 15.71 -3.53 21.35
CA LEU A 68 17.06 -3.02 21.56
C LEU A 68 18.01 -3.57 20.51
N MET A 69 18.58 -2.67 19.72
CA MET A 69 19.65 -2.95 18.77
C MET A 69 20.97 -3.18 19.51
N PRO A 70 21.95 -3.85 18.87
CA PRO A 70 23.33 -3.85 19.33
C PRO A 70 23.81 -2.42 19.62
N GLY A 71 24.37 -2.19 20.82
CA GLY A 71 24.70 -0.84 21.32
C GLY A 71 23.60 -0.18 22.16
N GLY A 72 22.49 -0.88 22.44
CA GLY A 72 21.49 -0.49 23.44
C GLY A 72 20.49 0.58 23.00
N ARG A 73 20.50 0.97 21.72
CA ARG A 73 19.52 1.91 21.15
C ARG A 73 18.31 1.15 20.63
N THR A 74 17.13 1.76 20.70
CA THR A 74 15.93 1.21 20.08
C THR A 74 15.91 1.50 18.57
N LEU A 75 15.19 0.69 17.80
CA LEU A 75 15.07 0.83 16.34
C LEU A 75 14.51 2.19 15.89
N ASN A 76 13.71 2.87 16.72
CA ASN A 76 13.05 4.16 16.47
C ASN A 76 12.46 4.25 15.05
N LEU A 77 11.34 3.56 14.83
CA LEU A 77 10.63 3.53 13.55
C LEU A 77 10.02 4.90 13.17
N GLY A 78 9.84 5.80 14.13
CA GLY A 78 9.07 7.03 13.94
C GLY A 78 7.57 6.83 14.23
N ARG A 79 6.86 7.96 14.38
CA ARG A 79 5.47 8.00 14.87
C ARG A 79 4.50 7.37 13.88
N GLU A 80 4.70 7.60 12.59
CA GLU A 80 3.84 7.14 11.49
C GLU A 80 3.68 5.62 11.51
N TRP A 81 4.79 4.90 11.72
CA TRP A 81 4.79 3.43 11.77
C TRP A 81 4.14 2.90 13.03
N VAL A 82 4.40 3.54 14.18
CA VAL A 82 3.80 3.15 15.46
C VAL A 82 2.27 3.30 15.44
N GLU A 83 1.75 4.36 14.82
CA GLU A 83 0.30 4.61 14.73
C GLU A 83 -0.43 3.59 13.84
N MET A 84 0.27 2.88 12.93
CA MET A 84 -0.31 1.74 12.18
C MET A 84 -0.73 0.57 13.10
N GLY A 85 -0.17 0.52 14.31
CA GLY A 85 -0.51 -0.46 15.34
C GLY A 85 -0.03 -1.86 15.01
N THR A 86 -0.93 -2.84 15.07
CA THR A 86 -0.60 -4.21 14.70
C THR A 86 -0.90 -4.46 13.23
N ILE A 87 0.12 -4.88 12.48
CA ILE A 87 0.00 -5.28 11.09
C ILE A 87 -0.20 -6.80 11.02
N TYR A 88 -1.23 -7.22 10.31
CA TYR A 88 -1.42 -8.62 9.93
C TYR A 88 -1.26 -8.76 8.42
N LEU A 89 -0.39 -9.69 8.04
CA LEU A 89 -0.06 -9.99 6.66
C LEU A 89 -0.11 -11.51 6.47
N SER A 90 -0.69 -11.96 5.37
CA SER A 90 -0.75 -13.38 5.04
C SER A 90 -0.45 -13.62 3.58
N LYS A 91 0.29 -14.70 3.29
CA LYS A 91 0.59 -15.18 1.93
C LYS A 91 1.28 -14.15 1.03
N LEU A 92 2.15 -13.31 1.60
CA LEU A 92 2.93 -12.36 0.80
C LEU A 92 4.07 -13.12 0.11
N ASN A 93 4.04 -13.13 -1.22
CA ASN A 93 5.11 -13.69 -2.03
C ASN A 93 5.80 -12.57 -2.80
N ILE A 94 7.11 -12.47 -2.64
CA ILE A 94 7.95 -11.49 -3.34
C ILE A 94 9.03 -12.27 -4.08
N ALA A 95 9.20 -11.99 -5.37
CA ALA A 95 10.31 -12.51 -6.14
C ALA A 95 11.08 -11.35 -6.76
N GLN A 96 12.41 -11.41 -6.73
CA GLN A 96 13.25 -10.47 -7.47
C GLN A 96 13.68 -11.11 -8.79
N ARG A 97 13.49 -10.39 -9.90
CA ARG A 97 13.98 -10.73 -11.24
C ARG A 97 14.31 -9.45 -12.00
N ASP A 98 15.43 -9.42 -12.70
CA ASP A 98 15.81 -8.31 -13.61
C ASP A 98 15.71 -6.91 -12.95
N ARG A 99 16.17 -6.79 -11.70
CA ARG A 99 16.10 -5.55 -10.88
C ARG A 99 14.68 -5.06 -10.57
N LYS A 100 13.68 -5.93 -10.71
CA LYS A 100 12.29 -5.70 -10.33
C LYS A 100 11.87 -6.65 -9.21
N LEU A 101 10.92 -6.21 -8.39
CA LEU A 101 10.24 -7.04 -7.42
C LEU A 101 8.84 -7.37 -7.93
N ASP A 102 8.59 -8.65 -8.21
CA ASP A 102 7.27 -9.16 -8.47
C ASP A 102 6.61 -9.52 -7.14
N ILE A 103 5.50 -8.86 -6.84
CA ILE A 103 4.74 -9.04 -5.60
C ILE A 103 3.42 -9.71 -5.98
N ALA A 104 3.18 -10.90 -5.47
CA ALA A 104 1.91 -11.61 -5.68
C ALA A 104 0.77 -10.94 -4.89
N PRO A 105 -0.50 -11.24 -5.23
CA PRO A 105 -1.65 -10.79 -4.45
C PRO A 105 -1.51 -11.08 -2.95
N PHE A 106 -1.86 -10.11 -2.11
CA PHE A 106 -1.72 -10.21 -0.65
C PHE A 106 -2.79 -9.39 0.07
N GLY A 107 -3.04 -9.73 1.34
CA GLY A 107 -3.91 -8.97 2.23
C GLY A 107 -3.14 -8.37 3.40
N LEU A 108 -3.48 -7.13 3.75
CA LEU A 108 -2.92 -6.37 4.85
C LEU A 108 -4.05 -5.86 5.75
N ASN A 109 -4.00 -6.18 7.04
CA ASN A 109 -4.88 -5.55 8.04
C ASN A 109 -4.03 -4.70 8.97
N THR A 110 -4.51 -3.51 9.28
CA THR A 110 -3.87 -2.55 10.18
C THR A 110 -4.93 -1.89 11.07
N ASN A 111 -4.51 -1.06 12.03
CA ASN A 111 -5.44 -0.23 12.81
C ASN A 111 -6.16 0.83 11.95
N TYR A 112 -5.68 1.08 10.74
CA TYR A 112 -6.32 1.96 9.77
C TYR A 112 -7.32 1.24 8.87
N GLY A 113 -7.50 -0.08 8.99
CA GLY A 113 -8.41 -0.85 8.14
C GLY A 113 -7.69 -1.92 7.33
N ARG A 114 -8.40 -2.47 6.35
CA ARG A 114 -7.95 -3.61 5.54
C ARG A 114 -7.74 -3.22 4.08
N LEU A 115 -6.61 -3.65 3.55
CA LEU A 115 -6.23 -3.55 2.15
C LEU A 115 -6.05 -4.95 1.59
N ALA A 116 -6.54 -5.20 0.38
CA ALA A 116 -6.17 -6.41 -0.35
C ALA A 116 -5.73 -6.05 -1.77
N MET A 117 -4.52 -6.44 -2.10
CA MET A 117 -3.97 -6.36 -3.44
C MET A 117 -4.36 -7.65 -4.16
N ASN A 118 -5.26 -7.57 -5.12
CA ASN A 118 -5.76 -8.73 -5.87
C ASN A 118 -4.97 -8.97 -7.16
N ALA A 119 -4.20 -7.98 -7.60
CA ALA A 119 -3.34 -8.06 -8.77
C ALA A 119 -1.88 -8.31 -8.40
N PRO A 120 -1.13 -9.11 -9.18
CA PRO A 120 0.31 -9.11 -9.08
C PRO A 120 0.87 -7.75 -9.52
N LEU A 121 1.83 -7.25 -8.77
CA LEU A 121 2.52 -5.98 -9.04
C LEU A 121 3.97 -6.25 -9.41
N SER A 122 4.54 -5.44 -10.30
CA SER A 122 5.99 -5.40 -10.54
C SER A 122 6.51 -4.03 -10.13
N VAL A 123 7.46 -4.00 -9.18
CA VAL A 123 8.09 -2.79 -8.67
C VAL A 123 9.48 -2.65 -9.27
N ALA A 124 9.71 -1.57 -10.01
CA ALA A 124 11.02 -1.20 -10.53
C ALA A 124 11.60 -0.04 -9.71
N PHE A 125 12.83 -0.21 -9.23
CA PHE A 125 13.58 0.88 -8.60
C PHE A 125 14.28 1.70 -9.69
N LEU A 126 14.00 2.99 -9.70
CA LEU A 126 14.60 3.96 -10.61
C LEU A 126 15.73 4.70 -9.87
N ASP A 127 16.67 5.30 -10.59
CA ASP A 127 17.77 6.05 -9.97
C ASP A 127 17.27 7.21 -9.09
N ASP A 128 16.08 7.73 -9.38
CA ASP A 128 15.47 8.86 -8.70
C ASP A 128 14.07 8.58 -8.12
N GLY A 129 13.69 7.31 -7.98
CA GLY A 129 12.35 6.95 -7.52
C GLY A 129 11.95 5.49 -7.67
N LEU A 130 10.66 5.24 -7.82
CA LEU A 130 10.11 3.89 -8.03
C LEU A 130 8.95 3.93 -9.03
N SER A 131 8.73 2.81 -9.70
CA SER A 131 7.57 2.55 -10.55
C SER A 131 6.92 1.23 -10.13
N VAL A 132 5.61 1.21 -10.10
CA VAL A 132 4.76 0.06 -9.78
C VAL A 132 3.84 -0.17 -10.97
N LEU A 133 3.88 -1.38 -11.52
CA LEU A 133 3.07 -1.78 -12.65
C LEU A 133 2.12 -2.91 -12.24
N ASN A 134 0.83 -2.74 -12.53
CA ASN A 134 -0.13 -3.84 -12.55
C ASN A 134 0.10 -4.66 -13.82
N THR A 135 0.75 -5.81 -13.70
CA THR A 135 1.25 -6.58 -14.85
C THR A 135 0.16 -7.25 -15.67
N LEU A 136 -1.06 -7.39 -15.11
CA LEU A 136 -2.19 -8.06 -15.75
C LEU A 136 -3.28 -7.11 -16.24
N ASN A 137 -3.10 -5.79 -16.06
CA ASN A 137 -4.08 -4.76 -16.42
C ASN A 137 -5.53 -5.05 -15.95
N ILE A 138 -5.66 -5.72 -14.81
CA ILE A 138 -6.95 -6.03 -14.18
C ILE A 138 -7.52 -4.79 -13.50
N THR A 139 -8.84 -4.65 -13.53
CA THR A 139 -9.56 -3.47 -13.01
C THR A 139 -9.85 -3.53 -11.51
N ASN A 140 -9.73 -4.70 -10.88
CA ASN A 140 -9.83 -4.86 -9.44
C ASN A 140 -8.44 -5.11 -8.85
N VAL A 141 -7.64 -4.04 -8.70
CA VAL A 141 -6.26 -4.14 -8.20
C VAL A 141 -6.24 -4.09 -6.69
N LEU A 142 -6.89 -3.07 -6.12
CA LEU A 142 -6.80 -2.73 -4.71
C LEU A 142 -8.21 -2.65 -4.10
N ASN A 143 -8.53 -3.61 -3.24
CA ASN A 143 -9.71 -3.56 -2.39
C ASN A 143 -9.41 -2.78 -1.10
N LEU A 144 -10.24 -1.80 -0.80
CA LEU A 144 -10.25 -1.01 0.43
C LEU A 144 -11.46 -1.43 1.27
N ASN A 145 -11.22 -1.83 2.52
CA ASN A 145 -12.28 -2.18 3.46
C ASN A 145 -12.04 -1.47 4.79
N GLU A 146 -12.95 -0.55 5.11
CA GLU A 146 -12.92 0.35 6.26
C GLU A 146 -11.58 1.10 6.41
N LEU A 147 -10.96 1.50 5.30
CA LEU A 147 -9.71 2.26 5.35
C LEU A 147 -9.96 3.67 5.89
N ASP A 148 -9.42 3.97 7.07
CA ASP A 148 -9.51 5.26 7.76
C ASP A 148 -8.50 6.25 7.16
N LEU A 149 -8.93 6.94 6.10
CA LEU A 149 -8.12 7.99 5.44
C LEU A 149 -7.86 9.17 6.37
N GLY A 150 -8.75 9.45 7.32
CA GLY A 150 -8.58 10.52 8.29
C GLY A 150 -7.35 10.34 9.15
N LYS A 151 -7.17 9.12 9.69
CA LYS A 151 -5.96 8.76 10.42
C LYS A 151 -4.73 8.69 9.52
N LEU A 152 -4.85 8.06 8.34
CA LEU A 152 -3.74 7.88 7.42
C LEU A 152 -3.16 9.22 6.93
N LEU A 153 -4.03 10.16 6.57
CA LEU A 153 -3.67 11.49 6.06
C LEU A 153 -3.51 12.54 7.18
N LYS A 154 -3.76 12.15 8.44
CA LYS A 154 -3.81 13.05 9.60
C LYS A 154 -4.74 14.25 9.36
N ASN A 155 -5.89 14.00 8.75
CA ASN A 155 -6.84 15.04 8.36
C ASN A 155 -8.28 14.62 8.76
N PRO A 156 -8.90 15.30 9.74
CA PRO A 156 -10.22 14.92 10.27
C PRO A 156 -11.36 15.13 9.26
N ASN A 157 -11.11 15.81 8.14
CA ASN A 157 -12.09 15.96 7.07
C ASN A 157 -12.24 14.70 6.22
N PHE A 158 -11.44 13.66 6.46
CA PHE A 158 -11.60 12.36 5.82
C PHE A 158 -11.90 11.32 6.89
N GLY A 159 -12.73 10.33 6.55
CA GLY A 159 -13.03 9.21 7.43
C GLY A 159 -12.76 7.88 6.76
N LYS A 160 -13.62 6.89 7.01
CA LYS A 160 -13.50 5.56 6.43
C LYS A 160 -13.88 5.53 4.95
N VAL A 161 -13.18 4.70 4.19
CA VAL A 161 -13.43 4.44 2.77
C VAL A 161 -13.54 2.94 2.50
N ASN A 162 -14.54 2.57 1.70
CA ASN A 162 -14.73 1.24 1.14
C ASN A 162 -14.79 1.35 -0.37
N GLY A 163 -14.09 0.49 -1.08
CA GLY A 163 -14.10 0.52 -2.53
C GLY A 163 -13.08 -0.41 -3.17
N VAL A 164 -13.04 -0.34 -4.49
CA VAL A 164 -12.12 -1.07 -5.34
C VAL A 164 -11.48 -0.08 -6.28
N LEU A 165 -10.15 -0.04 -6.32
CA LEU A 165 -9.38 0.83 -7.19
C LEU A 165 -8.56 0.00 -8.17
N ALA A 166 -8.41 0.52 -9.38
CA ALA A 166 -7.46 0.05 -10.37
C ALA A 166 -6.46 1.16 -10.67
N VAL A 167 -5.19 0.77 -10.80
CA VAL A 167 -4.14 1.62 -11.35
C VAL A 167 -3.30 0.73 -12.25
N HIS A 168 -3.08 1.16 -13.49
CA HIS A 168 -2.20 0.43 -14.41
C HIS A 168 -0.74 0.66 -14.05
N GLU A 169 -0.35 1.93 -13.94
CA GLU A 169 1.01 2.34 -13.60
C GLU A 169 0.97 3.44 -12.54
N PHE A 170 1.78 3.28 -11.48
CA PHE A 170 2.09 4.33 -10.52
C PHE A 170 3.59 4.57 -10.53
N LYS A 171 4.02 5.81 -10.63
CA LYS A 171 5.44 6.19 -10.57
C LYS A 171 5.60 7.42 -9.69
N ILE A 172 6.62 7.40 -8.84
CA ILE A 172 7.04 8.57 -8.07
C ILE A 172 8.54 8.75 -8.29
N ASN A 173 8.94 9.97 -8.65
CA ASN A 173 10.34 10.34 -8.81
C ASN A 173 10.55 11.85 -8.57
N LYS A 174 11.73 12.39 -8.90
CA LYS A 174 12.02 13.82 -8.69
C LYS A 174 11.11 14.76 -9.49
N ALA A 175 10.52 14.29 -10.60
CA ALA A 175 9.57 15.08 -11.38
C ALA A 175 8.16 15.09 -10.76
N GLY A 176 7.90 14.24 -9.77
CA GLY A 176 6.62 14.16 -9.06
C GLY A 176 5.96 12.79 -9.20
N ILE A 177 4.64 12.79 -9.08
CA ILE A 177 3.78 11.61 -9.15
C ILE A 177 3.23 11.45 -10.56
N THR A 178 3.19 10.22 -11.06
CA THR A 178 2.53 9.82 -12.30
C THR A 178 1.61 8.63 -12.01
N ILE A 179 0.37 8.73 -12.46
CA ILE A 179 -0.64 7.67 -12.44
C ILE A 179 -1.15 7.51 -13.86
N LYS A 180 -1.21 6.28 -14.37
CA LYS A 180 -1.86 5.98 -15.64
C LYS A 180 -2.97 4.96 -15.45
N GLY A 181 -4.11 5.20 -16.10
CA GLY A 181 -5.26 4.30 -16.09
C GLY A 181 -5.80 4.07 -14.68
N GLY A 182 -5.88 5.12 -13.88
CA GLY A 182 -6.56 5.09 -12.60
C GLY A 182 -8.07 4.97 -12.80
N SER A 183 -8.72 4.05 -12.12
CA SER A 183 -10.18 3.90 -12.15
C SER A 183 -10.65 3.25 -10.86
N GLY A 184 -11.96 3.19 -10.61
CA GLY A 184 -12.46 2.47 -9.46
C GLY A 184 -13.91 2.75 -9.11
N GLU A 185 -14.39 1.99 -8.14
CA GLU A 185 -15.70 2.16 -7.53
C GLU A 185 -15.52 2.32 -6.02
N VAL A 186 -15.92 3.49 -5.51
CA VAL A 186 -15.95 3.80 -4.10
C VAL A 186 -17.39 3.62 -3.62
N ASN A 187 -17.61 2.53 -2.91
CA ASN A 187 -18.91 2.15 -2.38
C ASN A 187 -19.38 3.12 -1.29
N SER A 188 -18.44 3.55 -0.44
CA SER A 188 -18.68 4.56 0.58
C SER A 188 -17.40 5.33 0.91
N ALA A 189 -17.48 6.64 1.05
CA ALA A 189 -16.39 7.47 1.57
C ALA A 189 -16.94 8.59 2.45
N MET A 190 -16.41 8.71 3.66
CA MET A 190 -16.67 9.85 4.55
C MET A 190 -15.73 10.99 4.22
N ILE A 191 -16.27 12.11 3.72
CA ILE A 191 -15.52 13.31 3.31
C ILE A 191 -16.25 14.55 3.85
N TYR A 192 -15.55 15.44 4.55
CA TYR A 192 -16.07 16.64 5.21
C TYR A 192 -17.33 16.38 6.07
N GLY A 193 -17.40 15.24 6.76
CA GLY A 193 -18.54 14.86 7.60
C GLY A 193 -19.75 14.31 6.83
N HIS A 194 -19.64 14.12 5.52
CA HIS A 194 -20.69 13.54 4.68
C HIS A 194 -20.27 12.18 4.11
N ASP A 195 -21.21 11.24 4.11
CA ASP A 195 -21.00 9.92 3.51
C ASP A 195 -21.45 9.93 2.04
N TYR A 196 -20.49 9.87 1.13
CA TYR A 196 -20.72 9.72 -0.29
C TYR A 196 -20.80 8.25 -0.67
N LYS A 197 -21.74 7.89 -1.53
CA LYS A 197 -21.97 6.51 -1.98
C LYS A 197 -21.88 6.39 -3.50
N ASN A 198 -21.47 5.22 -3.96
CA ASN A 198 -21.45 4.83 -5.37
C ASN A 198 -20.69 5.83 -6.27
N LEU A 199 -19.54 6.31 -5.80
CA LEU A 199 -18.66 7.14 -6.61
C LEU A 199 -17.86 6.26 -7.56
N LYS A 200 -17.98 6.51 -8.86
CA LYS A 200 -17.24 5.81 -9.91
C LYS A 200 -16.20 6.75 -10.48
N ILE A 201 -14.95 6.30 -10.47
CA ILE A 201 -13.83 6.96 -11.13
C ILE A 201 -13.64 6.23 -12.46
N HIS A 202 -14.00 6.88 -13.56
CA HIS A 202 -13.84 6.28 -14.88
C HIS A 202 -12.40 6.37 -15.36
N ASP A 203 -11.80 7.53 -15.19
CA ASP A 203 -10.42 7.77 -15.57
C ASP A 203 -9.76 8.74 -14.60
N LEU A 204 -8.52 8.44 -14.26
CA LEU A 204 -7.63 9.24 -13.45
C LEU A 204 -6.24 9.06 -14.01
N ASN A 205 -5.74 10.12 -14.64
CA ASN A 205 -4.37 10.17 -15.13
C ASN A 205 -3.67 11.33 -14.44
N ILE A 206 -2.47 11.08 -13.93
CA ILE A 206 -1.60 12.11 -13.36
C ILE A 206 -0.26 12.00 -14.08
N LYS A 207 0.28 13.12 -14.54
CA LYS A 207 1.61 13.20 -15.14
C LYS A 207 2.35 14.34 -14.48
N ASN A 208 3.41 14.01 -13.74
CA ASN A 208 4.22 14.97 -12.99
C ASN A 208 3.36 15.92 -12.15
N ASN A 209 2.50 15.36 -11.31
CA ASN A 209 1.56 16.08 -10.42
C ASN A 209 0.39 16.82 -11.10
N HIS A 210 0.33 16.88 -12.43
CA HIS A 210 -0.82 17.42 -13.15
C HIS A 210 -1.76 16.29 -13.52
N GLY A 211 -3.00 16.37 -13.07
CA GLY A 211 -3.99 15.32 -13.24
C GLY A 211 -5.19 15.73 -14.07
N GLU A 212 -5.79 14.72 -14.68
CA GLU A 212 -7.09 14.73 -15.32
C GLU A 212 -7.96 13.67 -14.63
N ILE A 213 -9.23 13.98 -14.40
CA ILE A 213 -10.14 13.09 -13.69
C ILE A 213 -11.53 13.15 -14.31
N ASP A 214 -12.14 11.98 -14.44
CA ASP A 214 -13.55 11.79 -14.81
C ASP A 214 -14.26 10.94 -13.76
N VAL A 215 -15.24 11.51 -13.08
CA VAL A 215 -15.96 10.92 -11.96
C VAL A 215 -17.46 11.03 -12.16
N ILE A 216 -18.17 9.96 -11.83
CA ILE A 216 -19.63 9.94 -11.74
C ILE A 216 -20.02 9.61 -10.31
N LEU A 217 -20.84 10.46 -9.71
CA LEU A 217 -21.47 10.23 -8.41
C LEU A 217 -22.95 9.94 -8.63
N LYS A 218 -23.38 8.73 -8.24
CA LYS A 218 -24.80 8.35 -8.22
C LYS A 218 -25.28 8.14 -6.79
N ASP A 219 -25.68 9.22 -6.16
CA ASP A 219 -26.28 9.24 -4.83
C ASP A 219 -27.82 9.39 -4.94
N PRO A 220 -28.62 8.86 -4.00
CA PRO A 220 -30.07 9.08 -3.99
C PRO A 220 -30.49 10.55 -4.08
N ASN A 221 -29.64 11.49 -3.68
CA ASN A 221 -29.94 12.93 -3.68
C ASN A 221 -29.26 13.69 -4.84
N ALA A 222 -28.30 13.08 -5.54
CA ALA A 222 -27.50 13.77 -6.55
C ALA A 222 -26.95 12.80 -7.62
N ASP A 223 -27.21 13.12 -8.89
CA ASP A 223 -26.58 12.49 -10.06
C ASP A 223 -25.66 13.50 -10.73
N ILE A 224 -24.35 13.36 -10.51
CA ILE A 224 -23.33 14.33 -10.87
C ILE A 224 -22.23 13.65 -11.69
N GLU A 225 -21.92 14.24 -12.84
CA GLU A 225 -20.70 13.97 -13.60
C GLU A 225 -19.72 15.12 -13.36
N LEU A 226 -18.51 14.80 -12.94
CA LEU A 226 -17.39 15.73 -12.73
C LEU A 226 -16.26 15.34 -13.66
N SER A 227 -15.81 16.28 -14.46
CA SER A 227 -14.60 16.12 -15.27
C SER A 227 -13.70 17.34 -15.14
N GLY A 228 -12.39 17.17 -15.24
CA GLY A 228 -11.50 18.33 -15.26
C GLY A 228 -10.07 18.01 -14.91
N THR A 229 -9.34 19.08 -14.58
CA THR A 229 -7.89 19.01 -14.33
C THR A 229 -7.54 19.52 -12.95
N PHE A 230 -6.42 19.04 -12.42
CA PHE A 230 -5.93 19.43 -11.10
C PHE A 230 -4.41 19.41 -11.01
N ASP A 231 -3.86 20.15 -10.05
CA ASP A 231 -2.41 20.20 -9.77
C ASP A 231 -2.17 19.96 -8.28
N ILE A 232 -1.30 18.99 -7.97
CA ILE A 232 -0.91 18.61 -6.60
C ILE A 232 0.55 18.98 -6.25
N SER A 233 1.23 19.80 -7.05
CA SER A 233 2.62 20.23 -6.83
C SER A 233 2.79 21.19 -5.63
N GLY A 234 1.69 21.63 -5.02
CA GLY A 234 1.66 22.59 -3.91
C GLY A 234 0.28 22.66 -3.26
N LYS A 235 -0.27 23.87 -3.11
CA LYS A 235 -1.69 24.01 -2.73
C LYS A 235 -2.55 23.44 -3.88
N PRO A 236 -3.45 22.48 -3.60
CA PRO A 236 -4.27 21.89 -4.64
C PRO A 236 -5.05 22.95 -5.42
N ASN A 237 -4.91 22.94 -6.75
CA ASN A 237 -5.71 23.76 -7.66
C ASN A 237 -6.54 22.82 -8.55
N LEU A 238 -7.83 23.13 -8.71
CA LEU A 238 -8.83 22.28 -9.37
C LEU A 238 -9.62 23.13 -10.37
N ASN A 239 -9.68 22.67 -11.61
CA ASN A 239 -10.55 23.22 -12.65
C ASN A 239 -11.52 22.12 -13.09
N LEU A 240 -12.73 22.14 -12.54
CA LEU A 240 -13.72 21.09 -12.73
C LEU A 240 -14.95 21.64 -13.46
N GLN A 241 -15.43 20.87 -14.43
CA GLN A 241 -16.75 21.00 -15.02
C GLN A 241 -17.69 20.03 -14.33
N MET A 242 -18.84 20.55 -13.89
CA MET A 242 -19.87 19.76 -13.24
C MET A 242 -21.12 19.75 -14.12
N LYS A 243 -21.60 18.54 -14.42
CA LYS A 243 -22.89 18.34 -15.06
C LYS A 243 -23.80 17.59 -14.10
N THR A 244 -24.89 18.23 -13.71
CA THR A 244 -25.91 17.66 -12.84
C THR A 244 -27.05 17.13 -13.71
N GLN A 245 -27.34 15.83 -13.62
CA GLN A 245 -28.50 15.25 -14.30
C GLN A 245 -29.77 15.40 -13.47
N ASN A 246 -29.67 15.17 -12.15
CA ASN A 246 -30.76 15.37 -11.19
C ASN A 246 -30.19 15.83 -9.84
N PHE A 247 -30.90 16.76 -9.20
CA PHE A 247 -30.61 17.22 -7.85
C PHE A 247 -31.94 17.25 -7.08
N ASN A 248 -32.08 16.42 -6.06
CA ASN A 248 -33.28 16.41 -5.23
C ASN A 248 -32.99 17.20 -3.95
N THR A 249 -33.31 18.49 -4.00
CA THR A 249 -33.40 19.30 -2.79
C THR A 249 -34.75 18.97 -2.17
N GLY A 250 -34.78 18.12 -1.14
CA GLY A 250 -36.01 17.75 -0.43
C GLY A 250 -36.88 18.95 -0.06
#